data_AF-A0A0E2Z293-F1
#
_entry.id   AF-A0A0E2Z293-F1
#
_cell.length_a   1.000
_cell.length_b   1.000
_cell.length_c   1.000
_cell.angle_alpha   90.00
_cell.angle_beta   90.00
_cell.angle_gamma   90.00
#
_symmetry.space_group_name_H-M   'P 1'
#
loop_
_entity.id
_entity.type
_entity.pdbx_description
1 polymer ?
#
loop_
_entity_poly.entity_id
_entity_poly.type
_entity_poly.pdbx_seq_one_letter_code
_entity_poly.pdbx_strand_id
1 'polypeptide(L)'
;MNRKRSGLRLILIIGFIIFQPAIAATLYRWTDASGTPRYGYQPPLGVQAVPAKEVQRELKMRGSSVNCQTLLTEHLHLVDQELARIKALPAGLGLAYELTPVAKRELILDLLAHRAALVTGRNASDFRSPKRSELDQLMAQHKQEKNRLLESLENKKATIRAQREQIEQERQWTGRALHFLRRSFPPVIW
;
A
#
# COMPACT_ATOMS: atom_id res chain seq x y z
N MET A 1 -32.33 -18.33 31.75
CA MET A 1 -32.59 -17.90 30.37
C MET A 1 -31.49 -16.93 29.87
N ASN A 2 -30.67 -17.39 28.91
CA ASN A 2 -30.01 -16.62 27.84
C ASN A 2 -29.00 -15.44 28.06
N ARG A 3 -28.30 -15.30 29.19
CA ARG A 3 -27.17 -14.31 29.25
C ARG A 3 -25.96 -14.67 28.37
N LYS A 4 -25.64 -15.96 28.19
CA LYS A 4 -24.49 -16.41 27.36
C LYS A 4 -24.73 -16.29 25.85
N ARG A 5 -25.98 -16.26 25.38
CA ARG A 5 -26.32 -16.08 23.95
C ARG A 5 -26.27 -14.61 23.50
N SER A 6 -26.38 -13.66 24.42
CA SER A 6 -26.33 -12.22 24.12
C SER A 6 -24.91 -11.74 23.78
N GLY A 7 -23.90 -12.16 24.56
CA GLY A 7 -22.49 -11.79 24.29
C GLY A 7 -21.97 -12.34 22.96
N LEU A 8 -22.38 -13.56 22.58
CA LEU A 8 -21.99 -14.19 21.33
C LEU A 8 -22.63 -13.50 20.10
N ARG A 9 -23.85 -12.98 20.23
CA ARG A 9 -24.48 -12.13 19.20
C ARG A 9 -23.78 -10.78 19.07
N LEU A 10 -23.37 -10.16 20.18
CA LEU A 10 -22.67 -8.87 20.14
C LEU A 10 -21.28 -9.01 19.48
N ILE A 11 -20.55 -10.09 19.78
CA ILE A 11 -19.24 -10.38 19.16
C ILE A 11 -19.39 -10.72 17.67
N LEU A 12 -20.45 -11.44 17.27
CA LEU A 12 -20.76 -11.69 15.86
C LEU A 12 -21.09 -10.41 15.10
N ILE A 13 -21.82 -9.47 15.71
CA ILE A 13 -22.17 -8.18 15.09
C ILE A 13 -20.93 -7.27 14.99
N ILE A 14 -20.09 -7.21 16.04
CA ILE A 14 -18.84 -6.43 16.02
C ILE A 14 -17.83 -7.03 15.04
N GLY A 15 -17.75 -8.37 14.98
CA GLY A 15 -16.94 -9.08 13.99
C GLY A 15 -17.36 -8.78 12.55
N PHE A 16 -18.66 -8.63 12.30
CA PHE A 16 -19.20 -8.26 10.98
C PHE A 16 -18.89 -6.82 10.57
N ILE A 17 -18.74 -5.89 11.53
CA ILE A 17 -18.37 -4.50 11.26
C ILE A 17 -16.87 -4.39 10.93
N ILE A 18 -16.03 -5.27 11.52
CA ILE A 18 -14.58 -5.28 11.28
C ILE A 18 -14.22 -6.10 10.02
N PHE A 19 -15.02 -7.10 9.67
CA PHE A 19 -14.95 -7.84 8.40
C PHE A 19 -15.82 -7.17 7.32
N GLN A 20 -15.52 -5.92 6.96
CA GLN A 20 -15.74 -5.58 5.55
C GLN A 20 -14.66 -6.31 4.77
N PRO A 21 -15.01 -7.29 3.92
CA PRO A 21 -14.01 -7.91 3.07
C PRO A 21 -13.39 -6.79 2.25
N ALA A 22 -12.09 -6.90 1.98
CA ALA A 22 -11.41 -6.12 0.96
C ALA A 22 -11.94 -6.52 -0.43
N ILE A 23 -13.24 -6.31 -0.66
CA ILE A 23 -13.89 -6.36 -1.95
C ILE A 23 -13.18 -5.28 -2.76
N ALA A 24 -12.53 -5.69 -3.86
CA ALA A 24 -11.90 -4.77 -4.77
C ALA A 24 -12.85 -3.59 -5.00
N ALA A 25 -12.45 -2.38 -4.60
CA ALA A 25 -13.35 -1.24 -4.57
C ALA A 25 -13.93 -1.03 -5.97
N THR A 26 -15.21 -1.35 -6.13
CA THR A 26 -15.91 -1.24 -7.41
C THR A 26 -16.06 0.24 -7.71
N LEU A 27 -15.55 0.68 -8.85
CA LEU A 27 -15.73 2.07 -9.30
C LEU A 27 -17.18 2.24 -9.76
N TYR A 28 -17.92 3.12 -9.13
CA TYR A 28 -19.29 3.47 -9.49
C TYR A 28 -19.35 4.81 -10.22
N ARG A 29 -20.36 4.96 -11.05
CA ARG A 29 -20.81 6.21 -11.66
C ARG A 29 -22.21 6.53 -11.16
N TRP A 30 -22.46 7.76 -10.74
CA TRP A 30 -23.79 8.26 -10.40
C TRP A 30 -23.98 9.69 -10.88
N THR A 31 -25.21 10.20 -10.87
CA THR A 31 -25.50 11.60 -11.14
C THR A 31 -25.79 12.32 -9.83
N ASP A 32 -25.08 13.43 -9.60
CA ASP A 32 -25.29 14.29 -8.44
C ASP A 32 -26.59 15.09 -8.55
N ALA A 33 -27.03 15.74 -7.48
CA ALA A 33 -28.23 16.60 -7.47
C ALA A 33 -28.16 17.77 -8.47
N SER A 34 -26.95 18.13 -8.89
CA SER A 34 -26.68 19.12 -9.95
C SER A 34 -26.80 18.57 -11.38
N GLY A 35 -27.19 17.30 -11.56
CA GLY A 35 -27.21 16.63 -12.86
C GLY A 35 -25.82 16.26 -13.41
N THR A 36 -24.76 16.51 -12.64
CA THR A 36 -23.38 16.22 -13.07
C THR A 36 -23.03 14.76 -12.77
N PRO A 37 -22.48 14.00 -13.73
CA PRO A 37 -22.01 12.64 -13.48
C PRO A 37 -20.74 12.65 -12.63
N ARG A 38 -20.69 11.75 -11.64
CA ARG A 38 -19.64 11.60 -10.64
C ARG A 38 -19.11 10.18 -10.63
N TYR A 39 -17.84 10.02 -10.25
CA TYR A 39 -17.21 8.73 -10.04
C TYR A 39 -16.62 8.58 -8.64
N GLY A 40 -16.69 7.37 -8.10
CA GLY A 40 -16.10 7.04 -6.81
C GLY A 40 -16.48 5.66 -6.31
N TYR A 41 -15.95 5.30 -5.15
CA TYR A 41 -16.17 3.98 -4.53
C TYR A 41 -17.41 3.92 -3.66
N GLN A 42 -17.86 5.07 -3.15
CA GLN A 42 -18.98 5.15 -2.23
C GLN A 42 -19.98 6.19 -2.74
N PRO A 43 -21.04 5.75 -3.44
CA PRO A 43 -22.09 6.65 -3.87
C PRO A 43 -22.88 7.17 -2.67
N PRO A 44 -23.43 8.39 -2.73
CA PRO A 44 -24.31 8.91 -1.71
C PRO A 44 -25.58 8.05 -1.57
N LEU A 45 -26.06 7.91 -0.33
CA LEU A 45 -27.26 7.12 -0.03
C LEU A 45 -28.47 7.69 -0.79
N GLY A 46 -29.24 6.81 -1.44
CA GLY A 46 -30.44 7.19 -2.18
C GLY A 46 -30.20 7.61 -3.63
N VAL A 47 -28.96 7.58 -4.13
CA VAL A 47 -28.65 7.88 -5.54
C VAL A 47 -28.47 6.59 -6.35
N GLN A 48 -29.03 6.54 -7.56
CA GLN A 48 -28.80 5.42 -8.48
C GLN A 48 -27.36 5.45 -8.98
N ALA A 49 -26.56 4.48 -8.52
CA ALA A 49 -25.18 4.32 -8.91
C ALA A 49 -25.01 3.05 -9.75
N VAL A 50 -24.35 3.20 -10.90
CA VAL A 50 -24.09 2.11 -11.84
C VAL A 50 -22.59 1.80 -11.83
N PRO A 51 -22.17 0.53 -11.71
CA PRO A 51 -20.78 0.14 -11.87
C PRO A 51 -20.19 0.65 -13.19
N ALA A 52 -19.03 1.29 -13.14
CA ALA A 52 -18.37 1.86 -14.33
C ALA A 52 -18.09 0.79 -15.41
N LYS A 53 -17.85 -0.46 -14.98
CA LYS A 53 -17.69 -1.63 -15.86
C LYS A 53 -18.97 -1.97 -16.64
N GLU A 54 -20.14 -1.78 -16.04
CA GLU A 54 -21.43 -2.01 -16.70
C GLU A 54 -21.70 -0.92 -17.73
N VAL A 55 -21.45 0.35 -17.39
CA VAL A 55 -21.53 1.47 -18.33
C VAL A 55 -20.61 1.23 -19.55
N GLN A 56 -19.39 0.72 -19.31
CA GLN A 56 -18.48 0.35 -20.38
C GLN A 56 -19.06 -0.76 -21.28
N ARG A 57 -19.67 -1.79 -20.69
CA ARG A 57 -20.28 -2.89 -21.43
C ARG A 57 -21.46 -2.40 -22.27
N GLU A 58 -22.33 -1.56 -21.73
CA GLU A 58 -23.45 -0.97 -22.46
C GLU A 58 -22.97 -0.15 -23.67
N LEU A 59 -21.93 0.67 -23.50
CA LEU A 59 -21.33 1.44 -24.59
C LEU A 59 -20.72 0.53 -25.67
N LYS A 60 -20.13 -0.60 -25.29
CA LYS A 60 -19.57 -1.58 -26.24
C LYS A 60 -20.64 -2.40 -26.97
N MET A 61 -21.73 -2.78 -26.27
CA MET A 61 -22.79 -3.63 -26.82
C MET A 61 -23.68 -2.92 -27.85
N ARG A 62 -23.73 -1.57 -27.84
CA ARG A 62 -24.63 -0.80 -28.71
C ARG A 62 -24.25 -0.78 -30.20
N GLY A 63 -23.17 -1.42 -30.63
CA GLY A 63 -22.81 -1.56 -32.05
C GLY A 63 -22.60 -0.24 -32.80
N SER A 64 -22.22 -0.29 -34.06
CA SER A 64 -21.93 0.86 -34.92
C SER A 64 -23.20 1.61 -35.36
N SER A 65 -23.91 2.22 -34.41
CA SER A 65 -24.79 3.34 -34.72
C SER A 65 -23.97 4.63 -34.68
N VAL A 66 -24.29 5.57 -35.57
CA VAL A 66 -23.65 6.90 -35.71
C VAL A 66 -23.56 7.66 -34.38
N ASN A 67 -24.35 7.27 -33.39
CA ASN A 67 -24.40 7.88 -32.05
C ASN A 67 -23.38 7.31 -31.05
N CYS A 68 -22.78 6.15 -31.30
CA CYS A 68 -21.91 5.49 -30.31
C CYS A 68 -20.52 6.14 -30.19
N GLN A 69 -19.97 6.65 -31.30
CA GLN A 69 -18.72 7.40 -31.25
C GLN A 69 -18.89 8.70 -30.46
N THR A 70 -19.98 9.43 -30.71
CA THR A 70 -20.34 10.67 -29.99
C THR A 70 -20.52 10.40 -28.50
N LEU A 71 -21.30 9.38 -28.12
CA LEU A 71 -21.50 8.97 -26.74
C LEU A 71 -20.19 8.54 -26.05
N LEU A 72 -19.29 7.88 -26.77
CA LEU A 72 -17.99 7.48 -26.25
C LEU A 72 -17.10 8.71 -26.02
N THR A 73 -17.05 9.66 -26.95
CA THR A 73 -16.33 10.93 -26.76
C THR A 73 -16.90 11.76 -25.62
N GLU A 74 -18.24 11.84 -25.48
CA GLU A 74 -18.88 12.51 -24.35
C GLU A 74 -18.48 11.85 -23.03
N HIS A 75 -18.53 10.52 -22.96
CA HIS A 75 -18.15 9.78 -21.76
C HIS A 75 -16.66 9.94 -21.42
N LEU A 76 -15.78 9.97 -22.42
CA LEU A 76 -14.37 10.30 -22.22
C LEU A 76 -14.20 11.72 -21.68
N HIS A 77 -14.95 12.69 -22.21
CA HIS A 77 -14.90 14.07 -21.75
C HIS A 77 -15.33 14.19 -20.28
N LEU A 78 -16.38 13.48 -19.88
CA LEU A 78 -16.83 13.42 -18.48
C LEU A 78 -15.77 12.82 -17.55
N VAL A 79 -15.07 11.77 -18.00
CA VAL A 79 -13.97 11.17 -17.23
C VAL A 79 -12.81 12.16 -17.09
N ASP A 80 -12.46 12.89 -18.15
CA ASP A 80 -11.39 13.88 -18.14
C ASP A 80 -11.74 15.08 -17.23
N GLN A 81 -13.00 15.54 -17.22
CA GLN A 81 -13.50 16.57 -16.31
C GLN A 81 -13.41 16.13 -14.84
N GLU A 82 -13.83 14.90 -14.53
CA GLU A 82 -13.77 14.36 -13.16
C GLU A 82 -12.32 14.14 -12.70
N LEU A 83 -11.43 13.70 -13.59
CA LEU A 83 -9.99 13.63 -13.33
C LEU A 83 -9.40 15.01 -13.00
N ALA A 84 -9.76 16.05 -13.76
CA ALA A 84 -9.32 17.41 -13.50
C ALA A 84 -9.81 17.92 -12.14
N ARG A 85 -11.10 17.70 -11.82
CA ARG A 85 -11.68 18.07 -10.52
C ARG A 85 -10.99 17.35 -9.37
N ILE A 86 -10.82 16.03 -9.45
CA ILE A 86 -10.19 15.26 -8.38
C ILE A 86 -8.74 15.71 -8.17
N LYS A 87 -7.99 15.99 -9.24
CA LYS A 87 -6.63 16.56 -9.12
C LYS A 87 -6.64 17.88 -8.35
N ALA A 88 -7.59 18.76 -8.64
CA ALA A 88 -7.73 20.07 -7.99
C ALA A 88 -8.16 20.01 -6.52
N LEU A 89 -8.90 18.99 -6.08
CA LEU A 89 -9.34 18.86 -4.68
C LEU A 89 -8.14 18.58 -3.75
N PRO A 90 -7.91 19.35 -2.66
CA PRO A 90 -6.86 19.03 -1.71
C PRO A 90 -7.15 17.68 -1.02
N ALA A 91 -6.12 16.88 -0.78
CA ALA A 91 -6.27 15.62 -0.05
C ALA A 91 -6.24 15.89 1.46
N GLY A 92 -7.15 15.28 2.23
CA GLY A 92 -7.13 15.31 3.70
C GLY A 92 -7.81 16.51 4.39
N LEU A 93 -9.01 16.93 3.93
CA LEU A 93 -9.80 17.97 4.61
C LEU A 93 -11.31 17.66 4.55
N GLY A 94 -11.88 17.13 5.63
CA GLY A 94 -13.33 16.94 5.86
C GLY A 94 -13.76 15.70 6.68
N LEU A 95 -14.31 15.89 7.88
CA LEU A 95 -14.94 14.85 8.74
C LEU A 95 -16.04 13.97 8.09
N ALA A 96 -16.48 14.27 6.87
CA ALA A 96 -17.34 13.43 6.05
C ALA A 96 -16.61 13.08 4.75
N TYR A 97 -16.04 11.87 4.68
CA TYR A 97 -15.37 11.31 3.50
C TYR A 97 -14.16 12.12 2.98
N GLU A 98 -13.09 12.19 3.78
CA GLU A 98 -11.79 12.62 3.25
C GLU A 98 -11.28 11.57 2.27
N LEU A 99 -11.18 11.93 1.00
CA LEU A 99 -10.26 11.29 0.07
C LEU A 99 -8.85 11.35 0.69
N THR A 100 -8.46 10.29 1.39
CA THR A 100 -7.09 10.14 1.88
C THR A 100 -6.14 10.26 0.69
N PRO A 101 -4.88 10.72 0.89
CA PRO A 101 -3.92 10.82 -0.21
C PRO A 101 -3.79 9.52 -1.02
N VAL A 102 -3.92 8.38 -0.33
CA VAL A 102 -3.94 7.04 -0.91
C VAL A 102 -5.20 6.81 -1.75
N ALA A 103 -6.39 7.00 -1.18
CA ALA A 103 -7.66 6.81 -1.89
C ALA A 103 -7.81 7.75 -3.09
N LYS A 104 -7.32 8.99 -2.98
CA LYS A 104 -7.28 9.96 -4.09
C LYS A 104 -6.44 9.43 -5.24
N ARG A 105 -5.25 8.89 -4.94
CA ARG A 105 -4.36 8.35 -5.95
C ARG A 105 -4.94 7.10 -6.60
N GLU A 106 -5.53 6.20 -5.81
CA GLU A 106 -6.19 5.00 -6.31
C GLU A 106 -7.37 5.35 -7.24
N LEU A 107 -8.19 6.31 -6.84
CA LEU A 107 -9.30 6.80 -7.67
C LEU A 107 -8.81 7.37 -9.00
N ILE A 108 -7.72 8.15 -8.99
CA ILE A 108 -7.11 8.67 -10.22
C ILE A 108 -6.63 7.52 -11.12
N LEU A 109 -5.95 6.52 -10.55
CA LEU A 109 -5.45 5.38 -11.32
C LEU A 109 -6.59 4.54 -11.91
N ASP A 110 -7.66 4.34 -11.15
CA ASP A 110 -8.85 3.63 -11.61
C ASP A 110 -9.60 4.38 -12.71
N LEU A 111 -9.70 5.70 -12.62
CA LEU A 111 -10.26 6.54 -13.69
C LEU A 111 -9.41 6.49 -14.95
N LEU A 112 -8.08 6.50 -14.82
CA LEU A 112 -7.17 6.35 -15.96
C LEU A 112 -7.26 4.96 -16.59
N ALA A 113 -7.39 3.91 -15.78
CA ALA A 113 -7.61 2.54 -16.26
C ALA A 113 -8.95 2.42 -17.00
N HIS A 114 -10.00 3.03 -16.48
CA HIS A 114 -11.31 3.10 -17.12
C HIS A 114 -11.27 3.87 -18.45
N ARG A 115 -10.58 5.01 -18.49
CA ARG A 115 -10.32 5.78 -19.72
C ARG A 115 -9.58 4.95 -20.76
N ALA A 116 -8.48 4.30 -20.37
CA ALA A 116 -7.72 3.44 -21.26
C ALA A 116 -8.57 2.28 -21.81
N ALA A 117 -9.44 1.71 -20.99
CA ALA A 117 -10.37 0.66 -21.37
C ALA A 117 -11.46 1.13 -22.36
N LEU A 118 -11.89 2.39 -22.26
CA LEU A 118 -12.82 3.00 -23.22
C LEU A 118 -12.13 3.24 -24.58
N VAL A 119 -10.89 3.74 -24.57
CA VAL A 119 -10.13 4.04 -25.81
C VAL A 119 -9.69 2.77 -26.54
N THR A 120 -9.19 1.78 -25.80
CA THR A 120 -8.59 0.57 -26.39
C THR A 120 -9.58 -0.58 -26.59
N GLY A 121 -10.79 -0.46 -26.03
CA GLY A 121 -11.76 -1.56 -26.03
C GLY A 121 -11.40 -2.74 -25.12
N ARG A 122 -10.29 -2.69 -24.37
CA ARG A 122 -9.89 -3.71 -23.40
C ARG A 122 -10.65 -3.57 -22.07
N ASN A 123 -10.42 -4.46 -21.10
CA ASN A 123 -11.04 -4.33 -19.79
C ASN A 123 -10.22 -3.41 -18.88
N ALA A 124 -10.88 -2.62 -18.02
CA ALA A 124 -10.20 -1.74 -17.08
C ALA A 124 -9.28 -2.51 -16.10
N SER A 125 -9.59 -3.78 -15.81
CA SER A 125 -8.75 -4.67 -15.02
C SER A 125 -7.36 -4.88 -15.61
N ASP A 126 -7.24 -4.86 -16.94
CA ASP A 126 -5.98 -5.18 -17.64
C ASP A 126 -4.96 -4.03 -17.51
N PHE A 127 -5.45 -2.84 -17.15
CA PHE A 127 -4.65 -1.64 -16.89
C PHE A 127 -4.38 -1.41 -15.40
N ARG A 128 -5.03 -2.17 -14.52
CA ARG A 128 -4.71 -2.15 -13.09
C ARG A 128 -3.44 -2.95 -12.89
N SER A 129 -2.36 -2.31 -12.43
CA SER A 129 -1.20 -3.06 -11.95
C SER A 129 -1.63 -3.95 -10.77
N PRO A 130 -0.96 -5.09 -10.51
CA PRO A 130 -1.20 -5.87 -9.30
C PRO A 130 -1.21 -4.95 -8.08
N LYS A 131 -2.14 -5.22 -7.14
CA LYS A 131 -2.55 -4.30 -6.08
C LYS A 131 -1.31 -3.76 -5.39
N ARG A 132 -1.14 -2.44 -5.40
CA ARG A 132 0.00 -1.75 -4.80
C ARG A 132 0.16 -2.06 -3.31
N SER A 133 -0.90 -2.49 -2.63
CA SER A 133 -0.83 -3.06 -1.28
C SER A 133 0.15 -4.23 -1.15
N GLU A 134 0.25 -5.09 -2.17
CA GLU A 134 1.22 -6.19 -2.21
C GLU A 134 2.64 -5.66 -2.41
N LEU A 135 2.80 -4.65 -3.28
CA LEU A 135 4.09 -3.99 -3.48
C LEU A 135 4.56 -3.26 -2.21
N ASP A 136 3.66 -2.54 -1.55
CA ASP A 136 3.93 -1.80 -0.31
C ASP A 136 4.19 -2.78 0.85
N GLN A 137 3.50 -3.92 0.90
CA GLN A 137 3.80 -5.02 1.84
C GLN A 137 5.18 -5.61 1.59
N LEU A 138 5.54 -5.89 0.32
CA LEU A 138 6.87 -6.39 -0.04
C LEU A 138 7.97 -5.38 0.29
N MET A 139 7.73 -4.09 0.03
CA MET A 139 8.67 -3.02 0.41
C MET A 139 8.83 -2.93 1.93
N ALA A 140 7.74 -3.07 2.70
CA ALA A 140 7.78 -3.08 4.15
C ALA A 140 8.56 -4.30 4.68
N GLN A 141 8.33 -5.49 4.12
CA GLN A 141 9.06 -6.72 4.45
C GLN A 141 10.55 -6.58 4.17
N HIS A 142 10.93 -6.12 2.98
CA HIS A 142 12.34 -5.88 2.64
C HIS A 142 13.02 -4.85 3.53
N LYS A 143 12.30 -3.78 3.91
CA LYS A 143 12.83 -2.78 4.85
C LYS A 143 13.06 -3.39 6.23
N GLN A 144 12.16 -4.25 6.69
CA GLN A 144 12.29 -4.95 7.96
C GLN A 144 13.46 -5.95 7.95
N GLU A 145 13.61 -6.73 6.88
CA GLU A 145 14.75 -7.65 6.70
C GLU A 145 16.08 -6.89 6.65
N LYS A 146 16.15 -5.78 5.90
CA LYS A 146 17.34 -4.93 5.84
C LYS A 146 17.73 -4.43 7.23
N ASN A 147 16.77 -3.98 8.04
CA ASN A 147 17.04 -3.51 9.40
C ASN A 147 17.56 -4.64 10.29
N ARG A 148 16.97 -5.84 10.21
CA ARG A 148 17.47 -7.03 10.95
C ARG A 148 18.90 -7.40 10.55
N LEU A 149 19.24 -7.32 9.27
CA LEU A 149 20.58 -7.59 8.77
C LEU A 149 21.59 -6.54 9.25
N LEU A 150 21.21 -5.27 9.29
CA LEU A 150 22.04 -4.19 9.83
C LEU A 150 22.31 -4.39 11.32
N GLU A 151 21.29 -4.71 12.11
CA GLU A 151 21.42 -5.00 13.54
C GLU A 151 22.32 -6.23 13.79
N SER A 152 22.16 -7.29 12.99
CA SER A 152 23.05 -8.46 13.05
C SER A 152 24.52 -8.12 12.72
N LEU A 153 24.74 -7.23 11.74
CA LEU A 153 26.08 -6.75 11.38
C LEU A 153 26.71 -5.93 12.50
N GLU A 154 25.94 -5.05 13.15
CA GLU A 154 26.42 -4.26 14.28
C GLU A 154 26.80 -5.15 15.46
N ASN A 155 25.96 -6.14 15.79
CA ASN A 155 26.25 -7.12 16.84
C ASN A 155 27.54 -7.91 16.55
N LYS A 156 27.71 -8.40 15.32
CA LYS A 156 28.96 -9.10 14.92
C LYS A 156 30.18 -8.20 14.99
N LYS A 157 30.06 -6.93 14.61
CA LYS A 157 31.15 -5.94 14.75
C LYS A 157 31.51 -5.72 16.22
N ALA A 158 30.52 -5.62 17.10
CA ALA A 158 30.74 -5.47 18.54
C ALA A 158 31.47 -6.70 19.12
N THR A 159 31.06 -7.92 18.73
CA THR A 159 31.74 -9.15 19.14
C THR A 159 33.20 -9.18 18.68
N ILE A 160 33.48 -8.81 17.42
CA ILE A 160 34.86 -8.75 16.90
C ILE A 160 35.72 -7.74 17.67
N ARG A 161 35.16 -6.58 18.07
CA ARG A 161 35.88 -5.61 18.89
C ARG A 161 36.22 -6.18 20.26
N ALA A 162 35.24 -6.79 20.94
CA ALA A 162 35.47 -7.41 22.24
C ALA A 162 36.53 -8.51 22.18
N GLN A 163 36.52 -9.35 21.12
CA GLN A 163 37.55 -10.38 20.91
C GLN A 163 38.93 -9.77 20.67
N ARG A 164 39.04 -8.66 19.92
CA ARG A 164 40.32 -7.97 19.72
C ARG A 164 40.87 -7.39 21.02
N GLU A 165 40.02 -6.79 21.84
CA GLU A 165 40.41 -6.27 23.15
C GLU A 165 40.90 -7.39 24.08
N GLN A 166 40.23 -8.55 24.08
CA GLN A 166 40.68 -9.72 24.83
C GLN A 166 42.06 -10.21 24.37
N ILE A 167 42.28 -10.31 23.05
CA ILE A 167 43.58 -10.72 22.49
C ILE A 167 44.69 -9.71 22.84
N GLU A 168 44.40 -8.41 22.79
CA GLU A 168 45.37 -7.38 23.17
C GLU A 168 45.71 -7.44 24.67
N GLN A 169 44.72 -7.66 25.53
CA GLN A 169 44.96 -7.86 26.95
C GLN A 169 45.83 -9.10 27.18
N GLU A 170 45.49 -10.26 26.59
CA GLU A 170 46.28 -11.49 26.70
C GLU A 170 47.72 -11.28 26.24
N ARG A 171 47.95 -10.56 25.13
CA ARG A 171 49.29 -10.19 24.65
C ARG A 171 50.06 -9.33 25.64
N GLN A 172 49.39 -8.36 26.28
CA GLN A 172 50.03 -7.54 27.32
C GLN A 172 50.39 -8.38 28.56
N TRP A 173 49.53 -9.30 28.97
CA TRP A 173 49.80 -10.22 30.06
C TRP A 173 50.98 -11.15 29.75
N THR A 174 51.02 -11.74 28.54
CA THR A 174 52.16 -12.59 28.12
C THR A 174 53.45 -11.79 28.00
N GLY A 175 53.40 -10.58 27.43
CA GLY A 175 54.56 -9.70 27.35
C GLY A 175 55.12 -9.31 28.73
N ARG A 176 54.24 -9.02 29.69
CA ARG A 176 54.64 -8.77 31.09
C ARG A 176 55.24 -10.02 31.73
N ALA A 177 54.62 -11.19 31.57
CA ALA A 177 55.14 -12.45 32.10
C ALA A 177 56.53 -12.80 31.54
N LEU A 178 56.74 -12.65 30.22
CA LEU A 178 58.03 -12.82 29.56
C LEU A 178 59.08 -11.83 30.07
N HIS A 179 58.71 -10.56 30.26
CA HIS A 179 59.60 -9.55 30.84
C HIS A 179 60.02 -9.91 32.27
N PHE A 180 59.09 -10.37 33.12
CA PHE A 180 59.40 -10.84 34.46
C PHE A 180 60.33 -12.06 34.46
N LEU A 181 60.08 -13.05 33.59
CA LEU A 181 60.95 -14.23 33.46
C LEU A 181 62.38 -13.85 33.03
N ARG A 182 62.52 -12.96 32.05
CA ARG A 182 63.83 -12.49 31.56
C ARG A 182 64.58 -11.65 32.60
N ARG A 183 63.87 -10.97 33.50
CA ARG A 183 64.47 -10.20 34.61
C ARG A 183 64.93 -11.10 35.76
N SER A 184 64.19 -12.16 36.05
CA SER A 184 64.51 -13.11 37.12
C SER A 184 65.61 -14.10 36.75
N PHE A 185 65.77 -14.38 35.45
CA PHE A 185 66.85 -15.22 34.91
C PHE A 185 67.56 -14.45 33.78
N PRO A 186 68.59 -13.65 34.08
CA PRO A 186 69.36 -13.00 33.03
C PRO A 186 70.01 -14.07 32.14
N PRO A 187 70.08 -13.86 30.81
CA PRO A 187 70.69 -14.84 29.92
C PRO A 187 72.16 -15.02 30.30
N VAL A 188 72.55 -16.25 30.63
CA VAL A 188 73.95 -16.62 30.77
C VAL A 188 74.52 -16.65 29.35
N ILE A 189 75.26 -15.61 28.99
CA ILE A 189 76.03 -15.56 27.75
C ILE A 189 77.32 -16.35 28.02
N TRP A 190 77.43 -17.52 27.39
CA TRP A 190 78.69 -18.26 27.25
C TRP A 190 79.38 -17.85 25.95
#